data_AF-G3LL93-F1
#
_entry.id   AF-G3LL93-F1
#
_cell.length_a   1.000
_cell.length_b   1.000
_cell.length_c   1.000
_cell.angle_alpha   90.00
_cell.angle_beta   90.00
_cell.angle_gamma   90.00
#
_symmetry.space_group_name_H-M   'P 1'
#
loop_
_entity.id
_entity.type
_entity.pdbx_description
1 polymer ?
#
loop_
_entity_poly.entity_id
_entity_poly.type
_entity_poly.pdbx_seq_one_letter_code
_entity_poly.pdbx_strand_id
1 'polypeptide(L)'
;VSPQVTKQIISCVQNEDLLPKLSKGEEQHKQRSEEDLKLKSVLVTSLTTGYFEILKTMYWENPTVTRDVIGIHQPSHEGHQQTEKLMHNRKAWAEMYLLSLTDKLVISAWSTFGYVAQGLGGLRAWILYKQENQTNPNPPCGRAMSPDPCFHAPPYYDCKAKRGTDTGK
;
A
#
# COMPACT_ATOMS: atom_id res chain seq x y z
N VAL A 1 -1.79 -3.55 16.25
CA VAL A 1 -0.92 -3.22 15.09
C VAL A 1 -0.07 -2.00 15.40
N SER A 2 1.02 -1.74 14.66
CA SER A 2 1.94 -0.63 14.97
C SER A 2 1.29 0.74 14.69
N PRO A 3 1.21 1.65 15.67
CA PRO A 3 0.69 3.00 15.47
C PRO A 3 1.51 3.82 14.45
N GLN A 4 2.81 3.59 14.40
CA GLN A 4 3.73 4.23 13.45
C GLN A 4 3.37 3.84 12.02
N VAL A 5 3.25 2.54 11.75
CA VAL A 5 2.85 2.04 10.42
C VAL A 5 1.47 2.55 10.03
N THR A 6 0.51 2.56 10.94
CA THR A 6 -0.82 3.14 10.70
C THR A 6 -0.72 4.61 10.28
N LYS A 7 0.03 5.43 11.02
CA LYS A 7 0.23 6.85 10.68
C LYS A 7 0.92 7.01 9.32
N GLN A 8 1.88 6.16 9.00
CA GLN A 8 2.55 6.17 7.70
C GLN A 8 1.60 5.83 6.55
N ILE A 9 0.75 4.80 6.70
CA ILE A 9 -0.27 4.43 5.71
C ILE A 9 -1.21 5.61 5.46
N ILE A 10 -1.80 6.17 6.53
CA ILE A 10 -2.74 7.30 6.42
C ILE A 10 -2.08 8.51 5.76
N SER A 11 -0.85 8.84 6.19
CA SER A 11 -0.10 9.97 5.62
C SER A 11 0.19 9.75 4.14
N CYS A 12 0.58 8.54 3.73
CA CYS A 12 0.83 8.21 2.32
C CYS A 12 -0.44 8.39 1.48
N VAL A 13 -1.53 7.72 1.84
CA VAL A 13 -2.74 7.70 1.01
C VAL A 13 -3.42 9.07 0.92
N GLN A 14 -3.28 9.92 1.94
CA GLN A 14 -3.84 11.28 1.96
C GLN A 14 -2.92 12.33 1.32
N ASN A 15 -1.60 12.20 1.43
CA ASN A 15 -0.66 13.15 0.81
C ASN A 15 -0.55 12.94 -0.70
N GLU A 16 -0.73 11.70 -1.15
CA GLU A 16 -0.67 11.32 -2.57
C GLU A 16 -2.07 11.30 -3.25
N ASP A 17 -3.10 11.84 -2.57
CA ASP A 17 -4.49 11.91 -3.04
C ASP A 17 -5.03 10.56 -3.56
N LEU A 18 -4.64 9.46 -2.91
CA LEU A 18 -5.18 8.13 -3.17
C LEU A 18 -6.55 7.99 -2.50
N LEU A 19 -6.64 8.47 -1.26
CA LEU A 19 -7.86 8.54 -0.49
C LEU A 19 -8.08 9.98 0.02
N PRO A 20 -9.34 10.41 0.12
CA PRO A 20 -9.64 11.78 0.51
C PRO A 20 -9.26 12.04 1.97
N LYS A 21 -8.88 13.30 2.24
CA LYS A 21 -8.73 13.79 3.61
C LYS A 21 -10.10 13.84 4.29
N LEU A 22 -10.07 13.71 5.62
CA LEU A 22 -11.26 13.82 6.46
C LEU A 22 -11.56 15.29 6.74
N SER A 23 -12.85 15.65 6.74
CA SER A 23 -13.30 17.00 7.06
C SER A 23 -13.18 17.26 8.56
N LYS A 24 -12.70 18.46 8.93
CA LYS A 24 -12.66 18.92 10.33
C LYS A 24 -13.78 19.94 10.55
N GLY A 25 -14.97 19.45 10.91
CA GLY A 25 -16.11 20.33 11.23
C GLY A 25 -16.65 21.14 10.03
N GLU A 26 -17.28 22.28 10.31
CA GLU A 26 -17.99 23.16 9.36
C GLU A 26 -17.06 23.87 8.34
N GLU A 27 -16.15 23.16 7.70
CA GLU A 27 -15.49 23.67 6.51
C GLU A 27 -16.53 23.72 5.37
N GLN A 28 -16.67 24.90 4.77
CA GLN A 28 -17.62 25.17 3.68
C GLN A 28 -17.31 24.25 2.49
N HIS A 29 -17.99 23.11 2.45
CA HIS A 29 -17.90 22.18 1.34
C HIS A 29 -18.40 22.88 0.08
N LYS A 30 -17.56 22.92 -0.98
CA LYS A 30 -18.05 23.21 -2.33
C LYS A 30 -19.20 22.23 -2.60
N GLN A 31 -20.40 22.75 -2.86
CA GLN A 31 -21.56 21.93 -3.20
C GLN A 31 -21.26 21.21 -4.51
N ARG A 32 -20.83 19.95 -4.40
CA ARG A 32 -20.76 19.03 -5.51
C ARG A 32 -22.14 18.42 -5.70
N SER A 33 -22.58 18.27 -6.96
CA SER A 33 -23.78 17.52 -7.27
C SER A 33 -23.64 16.08 -6.78
N GLU A 34 -24.75 15.42 -6.45
CA GLU A 34 -24.73 13.99 -6.05
C GLU A 34 -24.15 13.09 -7.15
N GLU A 35 -24.32 13.47 -8.42
CA GLU A 35 -23.78 12.78 -9.60
C GLU A 35 -22.24 12.76 -9.65
N ASP A 36 -21.59 13.64 -8.91
CA ASP A 36 -20.13 13.80 -8.88
C ASP A 36 -19.45 12.99 -7.76
N LEU A 37 -20.24 12.33 -6.90
CA LEU A 37 -19.76 11.53 -5.78
C LEU A 37 -19.19 10.20 -6.28
N LYS A 38 -17.97 9.88 -5.86
CA LYS A 38 -17.32 8.62 -6.22
C LYS A 38 -17.43 7.61 -5.08
N LEU A 39 -17.75 6.37 -5.45
CA LEU A 39 -17.53 5.22 -4.60
C LEU A 39 -16.11 4.70 -4.81
N LYS A 40 -15.31 4.65 -3.75
CA LYS A 40 -13.96 4.09 -3.78
C LYS A 40 -13.91 2.85 -2.89
N SER A 41 -13.44 1.74 -3.45
CA SER A 41 -13.17 0.51 -2.70
C SER A 41 -11.69 0.41 -2.40
N VAL A 42 -11.34 0.13 -1.15
CA VAL A 42 -9.97 -0.02 -0.65
C VAL A 42 -9.78 -1.46 -0.21
N LEU A 43 -8.90 -2.16 -0.90
CA LEU A 43 -8.49 -3.50 -0.55
C LEU A 43 -7.24 -3.46 0.33
N VAL A 44 -7.32 -4.05 1.52
CA VAL A 44 -6.21 -4.16 2.48
C VAL A 44 -5.83 -5.63 2.64
N THR A 45 -4.58 -5.97 2.31
CA THR A 45 -4.01 -7.30 2.52
C THR A 45 -2.94 -7.23 3.59
N SER A 46 -3.13 -7.94 4.69
CA SER A 46 -2.23 -7.94 5.83
C SER A 46 -2.44 -9.22 6.64
N LEU A 47 -1.36 -9.74 7.24
CA LEU A 47 -1.47 -10.87 8.17
C LEU A 47 -2.38 -10.53 9.37
N THR A 48 -2.46 -9.26 9.75
CA THR A 48 -3.27 -8.77 10.87
C THR A 48 -4.48 -7.96 10.40
N THR A 49 -5.56 -7.96 11.18
CA THR A 49 -6.79 -7.17 10.90
C THR A 49 -6.70 -5.71 11.31
N GLY A 50 -5.74 -5.34 12.16
CA GLY A 50 -5.79 -4.03 12.82
C GLY A 50 -5.66 -2.82 11.88
N TYR A 51 -4.91 -2.93 10.78
CA TYR A 51 -4.82 -1.81 9.81
C TYR A 51 -6.14 -1.60 9.06
N PHE A 52 -6.84 -2.68 8.72
CA PHE A 52 -8.17 -2.64 8.13
C PHE A 52 -9.18 -2.00 9.07
N GLU A 53 -9.25 -2.46 10.32
CA GLU A 53 -10.21 -1.93 11.30
C GLU A 53 -10.00 -0.44 11.53
N ILE A 54 -8.74 0.00 11.68
CA ILE A 54 -8.45 1.43 11.85
C ILE A 54 -8.90 2.26 10.65
N LEU A 55 -8.58 1.83 9.42
CA LEU A 55 -9.01 2.56 8.21
C LEU A 55 -10.53 2.56 8.05
N LYS A 56 -11.17 1.43 8.33
CA LYS A 56 -12.63 1.28 8.26
C LYS A 56 -13.30 2.21 9.26
N THR A 57 -12.91 2.16 10.53
CA THR A 57 -13.46 3.04 11.58
C THR A 57 -13.21 4.51 11.25
N MET A 58 -12.00 4.85 10.78
CA MET A 58 -11.65 6.23 10.42
C MET A 58 -12.59 6.83 9.36
N TYR A 59 -12.85 6.12 8.27
CA TYR A 59 -13.77 6.60 7.21
C TYR A 59 -15.25 6.38 7.53
N TRP A 60 -15.58 5.51 8.49
CA TRP A 60 -16.95 5.33 8.98
C TRP A 60 -17.38 6.47 9.89
N GLU A 61 -16.52 6.89 10.83
CA GLU A 61 -16.84 7.88 11.85
C GLU A 61 -16.69 9.32 11.36
N ASN A 62 -15.94 9.56 10.28
CA ASN A 62 -15.58 10.90 9.84
C ASN A 62 -15.95 11.13 8.36
N PRO A 63 -16.67 12.21 8.02
CA PRO A 63 -16.95 12.55 6.64
C PRO A 63 -15.68 12.95 5.88
N THR A 64 -15.63 12.63 4.59
CA THR A 64 -14.53 13.01 3.70
C THR A 64 -14.73 14.44 3.17
N VAL A 65 -13.64 15.18 2.94
CA VAL A 65 -13.71 16.55 2.37
C VAL A 65 -14.39 16.53 0.99
N THR A 66 -14.13 15.49 0.19
CA THR A 66 -14.70 15.30 -1.15
C THR A 66 -16.12 14.75 -1.14
N ARG A 67 -16.61 14.28 0.02
CA ARG A 67 -17.86 13.50 0.17
C ARG A 67 -17.87 12.16 -0.57
N ASP A 68 -16.72 11.68 -1.05
CA ASP A 68 -16.59 10.34 -1.61
C ASP A 68 -16.96 9.29 -0.56
N VAL A 69 -17.65 8.23 -1.00
CA VAL A 69 -17.98 7.06 -0.16
C VAL A 69 -16.82 6.09 -0.23
N ILE A 70 -16.28 5.70 0.93
CA ILE A 70 -15.10 4.84 1.03
C ILE A 70 -15.47 3.50 1.66
N GLY A 71 -15.39 2.43 0.89
CA GLY A 71 -15.52 1.05 1.39
C GLY A 71 -14.14 0.45 1.66
N ILE A 72 -13.91 -0.08 2.85
CA ILE A 72 -12.67 -0.77 3.20
C ILE A 72 -12.94 -2.27 3.29
N HIS A 73 -12.07 -3.11 2.70
CA HIS A 73 -12.21 -4.56 2.62
C HIS A 73 -10.89 -5.28 2.92
N GLN A 74 -10.94 -6.40 3.65
CA GLN A 74 -9.79 -7.28 3.87
C GLN A 74 -10.22 -8.74 3.63
N PRO A 75 -9.62 -9.48 2.68
CA PRO A 75 -10.05 -10.84 2.36
C PRO A 75 -9.72 -11.87 3.45
N SER A 76 -8.53 -11.78 4.05
CA SER A 76 -8.10 -12.72 5.09
C SER A 76 -7.18 -12.06 6.12
N HIS A 77 -6.92 -12.77 7.22
CA HIS A 77 -6.04 -12.35 8.31
C HIS A 77 -5.27 -13.54 8.90
N GLU A 78 -4.37 -14.11 8.11
CA GLU A 78 -3.71 -15.39 8.43
C GLU A 78 -2.77 -15.37 9.65
N GLY A 79 -2.53 -14.19 10.25
CA GLY A 79 -1.79 -13.98 11.49
C GLY A 79 -0.27 -14.07 11.33
N HIS A 80 0.21 -15.17 10.79
CA HIS A 80 1.62 -15.42 10.48
C HIS A 80 1.76 -16.20 9.18
N GLN A 81 2.95 -16.16 8.59
CA GLN A 81 3.26 -16.89 7.38
C GLN A 81 3.31 -18.40 7.65
N GLN A 82 2.60 -19.18 6.83
CA GLN A 82 2.52 -20.64 6.93
C GLN A 82 2.86 -21.26 5.57
N THR A 83 4.11 -21.08 5.14
CA THR A 83 4.64 -21.62 3.88
C THR A 83 4.37 -23.15 3.78
N GLU A 84 4.27 -23.67 2.55
CA GLU A 84 3.91 -25.05 2.22
C GLU A 84 2.47 -25.49 2.55
N LYS A 85 1.68 -24.69 3.28
CA LYS A 85 0.25 -24.99 3.45
C LYS A 85 -0.54 -24.54 2.23
N LEU A 86 -1.04 -25.52 1.46
CA LEU A 86 -1.76 -25.28 0.20
C LEU A 86 -2.84 -24.20 0.30
N MET A 87 -3.71 -24.26 1.31
CA MET A 87 -4.81 -23.29 1.46
C MET A 87 -4.32 -21.89 1.86
N HIS A 88 -3.27 -21.79 2.69
CA HIS A 88 -2.65 -20.51 3.03
C HIS A 88 -2.03 -19.87 1.78
N ASN A 89 -1.26 -20.64 1.02
CA ASN A 89 -0.64 -20.17 -0.22
C ASN A 89 -1.67 -19.79 -1.29
N ARG A 90 -2.79 -20.51 -1.40
CA ARG A 90 -3.90 -20.16 -2.30
C ARG A 90 -4.55 -18.83 -1.94
N LYS A 91 -4.77 -18.56 -0.65
CA LYS A 91 -5.28 -17.25 -0.20
C LYS A 91 -4.27 -16.14 -0.49
N ALA A 92 -3.00 -16.35 -0.17
CA ALA A 92 -1.93 -15.40 -0.47
C ALA A 92 -1.84 -15.09 -1.98
N TRP A 93 -1.95 -16.12 -2.84
CA TRP A 93 -2.02 -15.95 -4.29
C TRP A 93 -3.24 -15.16 -4.74
N ALA A 94 -4.42 -15.50 -4.22
CA ALA A 94 -5.65 -14.78 -4.53
C ALA A 94 -5.55 -13.30 -4.11
N GLU A 95 -4.96 -13.00 -2.95
CA GLU A 95 -4.74 -11.63 -2.49
C GLU A 95 -3.75 -10.85 -3.38
N MET A 96 -2.63 -11.46 -3.80
CA MET A 96 -1.71 -10.82 -4.76
C MET A 96 -2.43 -10.48 -6.08
N TYR A 97 -3.28 -11.39 -6.56
CA TYR A 97 -4.06 -11.19 -7.78
C TYR A 97 -5.15 -10.14 -7.60
N LEU A 98 -5.85 -10.11 -6.46
CA LEU A 98 -6.84 -9.07 -6.17
C LEU A 98 -6.21 -7.68 -6.11
N LEU A 99 -5.03 -7.55 -5.51
CA LEU A 99 -4.27 -6.29 -5.50
C LEU A 99 -3.88 -5.84 -6.91
N SER A 100 -3.54 -6.78 -7.80
CA SER A 100 -3.15 -6.46 -9.18
C SER A 100 -4.31 -5.92 -10.02
N LEU A 101 -5.56 -6.10 -9.57
CA LEU A 101 -6.76 -5.60 -10.24
C LEU A 101 -7.18 -4.20 -9.76
N THR A 102 -6.42 -3.58 -8.85
CA THR A 102 -6.72 -2.24 -8.33
C THR A 102 -6.24 -1.13 -9.29
N ASP A 103 -6.93 0.01 -9.31
CA ASP A 103 -6.51 1.16 -10.14
C ASP A 103 -5.23 1.83 -9.63
N LYS A 104 -5.03 1.79 -8.31
CA LYS A 104 -3.91 2.40 -7.59
C LYS A 104 -3.45 1.44 -6.49
N LEU A 105 -2.15 1.20 -6.41
CA LEU A 105 -1.57 0.22 -5.49
C LEU A 105 -0.56 0.87 -4.55
N VAL A 106 -0.68 0.59 -3.25
CA VAL A 106 0.32 0.91 -2.23
C VAL A 106 0.97 -0.41 -1.77
N ILE A 107 2.29 -0.48 -1.75
CA ILE A 107 3.04 -1.66 -1.29
C ILE A 107 4.02 -1.32 -0.17
N SER A 108 4.39 -2.32 0.61
CA SER A 108 5.43 -2.18 1.65
C SER A 108 6.82 -2.38 1.07
N ALA A 109 7.78 -1.54 1.45
CA ALA A 109 9.18 -1.73 1.08
C ALA A 109 9.67 -3.15 1.46
N TRP A 110 10.50 -3.74 0.57
CA TRP A 110 11.08 -5.08 0.70
C TRP A 110 10.08 -6.25 0.59
N SER A 111 8.78 -5.99 0.40
CA SER A 111 7.79 -7.06 0.26
C SER A 111 7.74 -7.59 -1.17
N THR A 112 8.20 -8.82 -1.39
CA THR A 112 8.07 -9.52 -2.68
C THR A 112 6.61 -9.80 -3.04
N PHE A 113 5.73 -9.95 -2.05
CA PHE A 113 4.27 -10.05 -2.24
C PHE A 113 3.73 -8.84 -3.01
N GLY A 114 4.16 -7.63 -2.62
CA GLY A 114 3.80 -6.40 -3.32
C GLY A 114 4.40 -6.30 -4.71
N TYR A 115 5.63 -6.80 -4.92
CA TYR A 115 6.26 -6.83 -6.25
C TYR A 115 5.50 -7.71 -7.24
N VAL A 116 5.00 -8.87 -6.79
CA VAL A 116 4.17 -9.75 -7.63
C VAL A 116 2.88 -9.04 -8.00
N ALA A 117 2.16 -8.47 -7.04
CA ALA A 117 0.91 -7.77 -7.29
C ALA A 117 1.07 -6.59 -8.27
N GLN A 118 2.08 -5.73 -8.07
CA GLN A 118 2.31 -4.59 -8.95
C GLN A 118 2.74 -5.04 -10.36
N GLY A 119 3.56 -6.09 -10.46
CA GLY A 119 4.05 -6.62 -11.73
C GLY A 119 2.93 -7.25 -12.56
N LEU A 120 2.06 -8.05 -11.94
CA LEU A 120 0.87 -8.63 -12.60
C LEU A 120 -0.10 -7.56 -13.11
N GLY A 121 -0.26 -6.46 -12.36
CA GLY A 121 -1.13 -5.36 -12.75
C GLY A 121 -0.48 -4.35 -13.70
N GLY A 122 0.82 -4.46 -13.98
CA GLY A 122 1.57 -3.42 -14.70
C GLY A 122 1.56 -2.06 -13.97
N LEU A 123 1.41 -2.05 -12.65
CA LEU A 123 1.19 -0.86 -11.83
C LEU A 123 2.52 -0.34 -11.28
N ARG A 124 2.79 0.96 -11.42
CA ARG A 124 3.80 1.64 -10.60
C ARG A 124 3.18 1.87 -9.23
N ALA A 125 3.57 1.12 -8.19
CA ALA A 125 2.99 1.31 -6.86
C ALA A 125 3.53 2.57 -6.15
N TRP A 126 2.85 3.01 -5.09
CA TRP A 126 3.44 3.85 -4.05
C TRP A 126 4.05 2.96 -2.97
N ILE A 127 5.32 3.16 -2.65
CA ILE A 127 6.08 2.31 -1.74
C ILE A 127 6.12 2.96 -0.37
N LEU A 128 5.48 2.34 0.62
CA LEU A 128 5.68 2.68 2.04
C LEU A 128 7.12 2.33 2.41
N TYR A 129 7.94 3.34 2.72
CA TYR A 129 9.33 3.12 3.08
C TYR A 129 9.46 2.30 4.36
N LYS A 130 10.52 1.51 4.44
CA LYS A 130 10.85 0.76 5.65
C LYS A 130 11.14 1.75 6.77
N GLN A 131 10.54 1.53 7.93
CA GLN A 131 10.81 2.35 9.11
C GLN A 131 12.18 2.00 9.69
N GLU A 132 12.97 3.01 10.01
CA GLU A 132 14.21 2.87 10.78
C GLU A 132 13.96 3.39 12.20
N ASN A 133 14.39 2.63 13.21
CA ASN A 133 14.29 3.02 14.64
C ASN A 133 12.87 3.44 15.09
N GLN A 134 11.82 2.84 14.53
CA GLN A 134 10.42 3.17 14.82
C GLN A 134 10.05 4.64 14.55
N THR A 135 10.82 5.33 13.71
CA THR A 135 10.48 6.68 13.25
C THR A 135 9.73 6.59 11.92
N ASN A 136 8.71 7.45 11.76
CA ASN A 136 7.96 7.51 10.51
C ASN A 136 8.82 8.19 9.44
N PRO A 137 9.03 7.53 8.28
CA PRO A 137 9.72 8.14 7.16
C PRO A 137 9.03 9.44 6.71
N ASN A 138 9.83 10.42 6.29
CA ASN A 138 9.35 11.64 5.66
C ASN A 138 10.13 11.86 4.34
N PRO A 139 9.51 11.68 3.16
CA PRO A 139 8.08 11.42 2.95
C PRO A 139 7.65 10.00 3.41
N PRO A 140 6.35 9.77 3.70
CA PRO A 140 5.85 8.49 4.21
C PRO A 140 5.89 7.37 3.16
N CYS A 141 5.82 7.73 1.88
CA CYS A 141 5.95 6.84 0.75
C CYS A 141 6.46 7.62 -0.48
N GLY A 142 6.81 6.90 -1.53
CA GLY A 142 7.15 7.50 -2.82
C GLY A 142 6.74 6.60 -3.98
N ARG A 143 6.55 7.19 -5.17
CA ARG A 143 6.15 6.44 -6.36
C ARG A 143 7.31 5.60 -6.90
N ALA A 144 7.05 4.33 -7.20
CA ALA A 144 8.02 3.45 -7.83
C ALA A 144 8.47 3.97 -9.21
N MET A 145 9.73 3.72 -9.56
CA MET A 145 10.29 4.10 -10.87
C MET A 145 9.66 3.29 -12.01
N SER A 146 9.43 2.00 -11.80
CA SER A 146 8.80 1.07 -12.74
C SER A 146 7.96 0.03 -11.98
N PRO A 147 7.13 -0.78 -12.67
CA PRO A 147 6.46 -1.93 -12.05
C PRO A 147 7.40 -3.11 -11.75
N ASP A 148 8.67 -3.04 -12.14
CA ASP A 148 9.60 -4.16 -12.00
C ASP A 148 9.88 -4.51 -10.53
N PRO A 149 10.13 -5.80 -10.22
CA PRO A 149 10.57 -6.21 -8.90
C PRO A 149 11.99 -5.70 -8.61
N CYS A 150 12.29 -5.49 -7.33
CA CYS A 150 13.65 -5.18 -6.90
C CYS A 150 14.47 -6.47 -6.74
N PHE A 151 15.64 -6.53 -7.38
CA PHE A 151 16.62 -7.59 -7.10
C PHE A 151 17.38 -7.25 -5.82
N HIS A 152 17.05 -7.92 -4.70
CA HIS A 152 17.58 -7.57 -3.37
C HIS A 152 19.05 -7.92 -3.15
N ALA A 153 19.59 -8.89 -3.89
CA ALA A 153 20.96 -9.38 -3.74
C ALA A 153 21.68 -9.41 -5.09
N PRO A 154 21.87 -8.26 -5.75
CA PRO A 154 22.59 -8.20 -7.02
C PRO A 154 24.10 -8.42 -6.79
N PRO A 155 24.81 -8.96 -7.78
CA PRO A 155 26.27 -9.00 -7.73
C PRO A 155 26.85 -7.57 -7.91
N TYR A 156 27.91 -7.28 -7.14
CA TYR A 156 28.66 -6.03 -7.22
C TYR A 156 30.06 -6.28 -7.81
N TYR A 157 30.12 -6.79 -9.04
CA TYR A 157 31.35 -7.28 -9.63
C TYR A 157 31.45 -6.96 -11.13
N ASP A 158 32.59 -6.41 -11.55
CA ASP A 158 32.97 -6.24 -12.94
C ASP A 158 33.71 -7.50 -13.41
N CYS A 159 33.08 -8.27 -14.29
CA CYS A 159 33.64 -9.51 -14.82
C CYS A 159 34.92 -9.31 -15.64
N LYS A 160 35.03 -8.18 -16.36
CA LYS A 160 36.16 -7.89 -17.25
C LYS A 160 37.36 -7.38 -16.46
N ALA A 161 37.13 -6.46 -15.52
CA ALA A 161 38.18 -5.94 -14.64
C ALA A 161 38.48 -6.84 -13.43
N LYS A 162 37.66 -7.89 -13.22
CA LYS A 162 37.77 -8.87 -12.13
C LYS A 162 37.81 -8.25 -10.73
N ARG A 163 37.03 -7.20 -10.50
CA ARG A 163 37.01 -6.45 -9.22
C ARG A 163 35.60 -6.00 -8.85
N GLY A 164 35.42 -5.59 -7.59
CA GLY A 164 34.15 -5.04 -7.13
C GLY A 164 33.77 -3.75 -7.86
N THR A 165 32.50 -3.61 -8.23
CA THR A 165 31.94 -2.38 -8.83
C THR A 165 30.50 -2.17 -8.38
N ASP A 166 30.06 -0.92 -8.38
CA ASP A 166 28.66 -0.54 -8.21
C ASP A 166 27.90 -0.80 -9.52
N THR A 167 26.97 -1.75 -9.50
CA THR A 167 26.18 -2.15 -10.68
C THR A 167 24.85 -1.38 -10.81
N GLY A 168 24.57 -0.46 -9.88
CA GLY A 168 23.38 0.40 -9.91
C GLY A 168 23.62 1.79 -10.51
N LYS A 169 24.81 2.04 -11.06
CA LYS A 169 25.22 3.31 -11.68
C LYS A 169 25.29 3.23 -13.19
#